data_AF-A0A914RZN5-F1
#
_entry.id   AF-A0A914RZN5-F1
#
_cell.length_a   1.000
_cell.length_b   1.000
_cell.length_c   1.000
_cell.angle_alpha   90.00
_cell.angle_beta   90.00
_cell.angle_gamma   90.00
#
_symmetry.space_group_name_H-M   'P 1'
#
loop_
_entity.id
_entity.type
_entity.pdbx_description
1 polymer ?
#
loop_
_entity_poly.entity_id
_entity_poly.type
_entity_poly.pdbx_seq_one_letter_code
_entity_poly.pdbx_strand_id
1 'polypeptide(L)'
;MLMVGFFDCFSLNFTQNEVEEIHNDSHALEEIFRKRGITFKPEDALIISKAELKFKLRTIHFSPVSTDQRPECYLIGVCITFDNSRHTGQVYIYLATEISYVNLCNGRVLQGE
;
A
#
# COMPACT_ATOMS: atom_id res chain seq x y z
N MET A 1 -5.26 3.32 2.00
CA MET A 1 -4.35 4.26 2.70
C MET A 1 -5.04 4.72 3.98
N LEU A 2 -4.38 4.65 5.12
CA LEU A 2 -4.88 5.14 6.39
C LEU A 2 -4.23 6.51 6.67
N MET A 3 -5.01 7.52 7.03
CA MET A 3 -4.49 8.79 7.52
C MET A 3 -4.90 8.97 8.97
N VAL A 4 -3.96 9.31 9.83
CA VAL A 4 -4.19 9.56 11.24
C VAL A 4 -3.93 11.04 11.49
N GLY A 5 -5.02 11.75 11.78
CA GLY A 5 -4.98 13.10 12.31
C GLY A 5 -4.95 13.10 13.84
N PHE A 6 -4.79 14.28 14.43
CA PHE A 6 -4.76 14.46 15.89
C PHE A 6 -6.04 14.01 16.62
N PHE A 7 -7.19 14.02 15.94
CA PHE A 7 -8.49 13.64 16.52
C PHE A 7 -9.24 12.54 15.76
N ASP A 8 -8.83 12.21 14.53
CA ASP A 8 -9.56 11.29 13.66
C ASP A 8 -8.64 10.39 12.84
N CYS A 9 -9.14 9.19 12.52
CA CYS A 9 -8.47 8.25 11.63
C CYS A 9 -9.34 7.97 10.41
N PHE A 10 -8.80 8.26 9.21
CA PHE A 10 -9.48 8.09 7.94
C PHE A 10 -8.92 6.89 7.20
N SER A 11 -9.75 5.89 6.94
CA SER A 11 -9.41 4.79 6.05
C SER A 11 -9.87 5.08 4.62
N LEU A 12 -8.92 5.20 3.71
CA LEU A 12 -9.14 5.39 2.29
C LEU A 12 -9.01 4.03 1.59
N ASN A 13 -10.17 3.43 1.33
CA ASN A 13 -10.28 2.28 0.45
C ASN A 13 -10.46 2.80 -0.98
N PHE A 14 -9.53 2.48 -1.87
CA PHE A 14 -9.65 2.85 -3.28
C PHE A 14 -10.39 1.75 -4.03
N THR A 15 -11.32 2.16 -4.89
CA THR A 15 -11.98 1.30 -5.85
C THR A 15 -11.03 1.01 -7.03
N GLN A 16 -11.34 -0.02 -7.82
CA GLN A 16 -10.54 -0.34 -9.02
C GLN A 16 -10.48 0.85 -9.98
N ASN A 17 -11.61 1.52 -10.22
CA ASN A 17 -11.67 2.69 -11.11
C ASN A 17 -10.80 3.83 -10.60
N GLU A 18 -10.82 4.13 -9.30
CA GLU A 18 -9.95 5.16 -8.72
C GLU A 18 -8.47 4.79 -8.89
N VAL A 19 -8.11 3.51 -8.76
CA VAL A 19 -6.73 3.05 -9.00
C VAL A 19 -6.34 3.21 -10.47
N GLU A 20 -7.24 2.92 -11.40
CA GLU A 20 -7.02 3.12 -12.85
C GLU A 20 -6.91 4.60 -13.19
N GLU A 21 -7.74 5.46 -12.59
CA GLU A 21 -7.65 6.93 -12.73
C GLU A 21 -6.29 7.44 -12.24
N ILE A 22 -5.85 7.03 -11.05
CA ILE A 22 -4.55 7.40 -10.48
C ILE A 22 -3.39 6.87 -11.34
N HIS A 23 -3.53 5.68 -11.92
CA HIS A 23 -2.52 5.10 -12.79
C HIS A 23 -2.35 5.91 -14.08
N ASN A 24 -3.46 6.35 -14.67
CA ASN A 24 -3.46 7.15 -15.90
C ASN A 24 -3.07 8.62 -15.64
N ASP A 25 -3.44 9.17 -14.49
CA ASP A 25 -3.10 10.52 -14.06
C ASP A 25 -2.79 10.55 -12.55
N SER A 26 -1.52 10.74 -12.21
CA SER A 26 -1.08 10.85 -10.81
C SER A 26 -1.70 12.05 -10.07
N HIS A 27 -2.16 13.09 -10.77
CA HIS A 27 -2.84 14.23 -10.16
C HIS A 27 -4.29 13.92 -9.75
N ALA A 28 -4.90 12.85 -10.29
CA ALA A 28 -6.24 12.41 -9.91
C ALA A 28 -6.34 12.05 -8.41
N LEU A 29 -5.20 11.70 -7.78
CA LEU A 29 -5.13 11.40 -6.36
C LEU A 29 -5.59 12.57 -5.48
N GLU A 30 -5.21 13.79 -5.83
CA GLU A 30 -5.60 15.00 -5.09
C GLU A 30 -7.12 15.20 -5.14
N GLU A 31 -7.71 14.99 -6.32
CA GLU A 31 -9.16 15.09 -6.52
C GLU A 31 -9.94 14.03 -5.75
N ILE A 32 -9.43 12.79 -5.71
CA ILE A 32 -10.04 11.69 -4.96
C ILE A 32 -10.02 11.98 -3.45
N PHE A 33 -8.94 12.56 -2.93
CA PHE A 33 -8.87 12.99 -1.53
C PHE A 33 -9.81 14.16 -1.24
N ARG A 34 -9.84 15.16 -2.12
CA ARG A 34 -10.72 16.32 -1.99
C ARG A 34 -12.20 15.90 -1.91
N LYS A 35 -12.64 14.95 -2.76
CA LYS A 35 -14.00 14.38 -2.72
C LYS A 35 -14.34 13.71 -1.39
N ARG A 36 -13.33 13.25 -0.65
CA ARG A 36 -13.46 12.59 0.65
C ARG A 36 -13.22 13.55 1.83
N GLY A 37 -13.17 14.86 1.56
CA GLY A 37 -12.92 15.89 2.57
C GLY A 37 -11.48 15.92 3.08
N ILE A 38 -10.56 15.25 2.41
CA ILE A 38 -9.14 15.25 2.77
C ILE A 38 -8.45 16.27 1.88
N THR A 39 -7.94 17.32 2.51
CA THR A 39 -7.12 18.33 1.85
C THR A 39 -5.72 18.36 2.46
N PHE A 40 -4.76 18.89 1.71
CA PHE A 40 -3.38 19.08 2.17
C PHE A 40 -3.04 20.57 2.22
N LYS A 41 -3.97 21.38 2.71
CA LYS A 41 -3.68 22.80 2.87
C LYS A 41 -2.64 22.98 3.99
N PRO A 42 -1.91 24.09 4.03
CA PRO A 42 -0.94 24.35 5.08
C PRO A 42 -1.52 24.20 6.50
N GLU A 43 -2.79 24.57 6.69
CA GLU A 43 -3.54 24.37 7.92
C GLU A 43 -3.75 22.89 8.31
N ASP A 44 -3.85 21.98 7.34
CA ASP A 44 -4.06 20.55 7.55
C ASP A 44 -2.76 19.82 7.95
N ALA A 45 -1.59 20.38 7.58
CA ALA A 45 -0.28 19.81 7.89
C ALA A 45 0.03 19.80 9.41
N LEU A 46 -0.64 20.65 10.17
CA LEU A 46 -0.58 20.66 11.64
C LEU A 46 -1.43 19.55 12.27
N ILE A 47 -2.39 19.00 11.52
CA ILE A 47 -3.37 18.03 12.02
C ILE A 47 -2.93 16.61 11.68
N ILE A 48 -2.31 16.40 10.51
CA ILE A 48 -1.88 15.07 10.04
C ILE A 48 -0.57 14.69 10.75
N SER A 49 -0.65 13.73 11.68
CA SER A 49 0.50 13.19 12.40
C SER A 49 1.11 11.98 11.70
N LYS A 50 0.30 11.21 10.97
CA LYS A 50 0.76 9.98 10.31
C LYS A 50 -0.09 9.63 9.09
N ALA A 51 0.52 9.07 8.05
CA ALA A 51 -0.17 8.39 6.95
C ALA A 51 0.44 7.01 6.69
N GLU A 52 -0.38 6.01 6.42
CA GLU A 52 0.04 4.63 6.15
C GLU A 52 -0.56 4.13 4.83
N LEU A 53 0.28 3.78 3.87
CA LEU A 53 -0.12 3.07 2.66
C LEU A 53 0.11 1.57 2.86
N LYS A 54 -0.98 0.83 3.02
CA LYS A 54 -0.98 -0.64 3.17
C LYS A 54 -1.51 -1.30 1.91
N PHE A 55 -0.76 -2.24 1.36
CA PHE A 55 -1.18 -3.07 0.23
C PHE A 55 -0.58 -4.47 0.33
N LYS A 56 -1.08 -5.39 -0.50
CA LYS A 56 -0.60 -6.77 -0.54
C LYS A 56 -0.05 -7.07 -1.93
N LEU A 57 1.13 -7.69 -1.98
CA LEU A 57 1.71 -8.26 -3.19
C LEU A 57 1.67 -9.79 -3.12
N ARG A 58 1.58 -10.43 -4.29
CA ARG A 58 1.72 -11.88 -4.41
C ARG A 58 2.94 -12.16 -5.27
N THR A 59 3.76 -13.11 -4.84
CA THR A 59 4.91 -13.57 -5.62
C THR A 59 4.99 -15.08 -5.61
N ILE A 60 5.64 -15.63 -6.64
CA ILE A 60 5.88 -17.04 -6.81
C ILE A 60 7.40 -17.22 -6.81
N HIS A 61 7.91 -18.01 -5.88
CA HIS A 61 9.30 -18.38 -5.85
C HIS A 61 9.50 -19.73 -6.54
N PHE A 62 10.42 -19.73 -7.52
CA PHE A 62 10.91 -20.93 -8.17
C PHE A 62 12.36 -21.14 -7.72
N SER A 63 12.63 -22.25 -7.04
CA SER A 63 14.00 -22.66 -6.74
C SER A 63 14.55 -23.49 -7.90
N PRO A 64 15.62 -23.06 -8.58
CA PRO A 64 16.19 -23.81 -9.70
C PRO A 64 17.00 -25.05 -9.27
N VAL A 65 17.18 -25.27 -7.97
CA VAL A 65 18.10 -26.29 -7.42
C VAL A 65 17.38 -27.57 -6.96
N SER A 66 16.04 -27.55 -6.83
CA SER A 66 15.26 -28.71 -6.39
C SER A 66 14.59 -29.43 -7.56
N THR A 67 14.78 -30.74 -7.63
CA THR A 67 14.15 -31.66 -8.59
C THR A 67 12.63 -31.75 -8.45
N ASP A 68 12.06 -31.26 -7.34
CA ASP A 68 10.63 -31.18 -7.07
C ASP A 68 10.19 -29.72 -7.24
N GLN A 69 9.78 -29.33 -8.46
CA GLN A 69 9.45 -27.95 -8.83
C GLN A 69 8.04 -27.55 -8.38
N ARG A 70 7.73 -27.67 -7.09
CA ARG A 70 6.50 -27.08 -6.55
C ARG A 70 6.73 -25.59 -6.31
N PRO A 71 6.03 -24.67 -7.01
CA PRO A 71 6.17 -23.25 -6.79
C PRO A 71 5.74 -22.90 -5.36
N GLU A 72 6.55 -22.10 -4.67
CA GLU A 72 6.19 -21.55 -3.37
C GLU A 72 5.50 -20.20 -3.55
N CYS A 73 4.27 -20.08 -3.04
CA CYS A 73 3.50 -18.85 -3.14
C CYS A 73 3.56 -18.06 -1.86
N TYR A 74 3.88 -16.77 -2.00
CA TYR A 74 4.01 -15.85 -0.89
C TYR A 74 3.05 -14.68 -1.04
N LEU A 75 2.45 -14.30 0.08
CA LEU A 75 1.72 -13.05 0.23
C LEU A 75 2.58 -12.11 1.05
N ILE A 76 2.91 -10.96 0.46
CA ILE A 76 3.72 -9.92 1.09
C ILE A 76 2.78 -8.78 1.50
N GLY A 77 2.58 -8.60 2.80
CA GLY A 77 1.96 -7.39 3.35
C GLY A 77 2.98 -6.26 3.33
N VAL A 78 2.67 -5.16 2.65
CA VAL A 78 3.53 -3.97 2.58
C VAL A 78 2.85 -2.83 3.32
N CYS A 79 3.60 -2.14 4.18
CA CYS A 79 3.16 -0.94 4.88
C CYS A 79 4.22 0.16 4.72
N ILE A 80 3.88 1.22 3.98
CA ILE A 80 4.68 2.44 3.90
C ILE A 80 4.07 3.45 4.88
N THR A 81 4.88 3.96 5.80
CA THR A 81 4.45 4.92 6.82
C THR A 81 5.14 6.25 6.59
N PHE A 82 4.36 7.33 6.48
CA PHE A 82 4.80 8.71 6.50
C PHE A 82 4.50 9.27 7.90
N ASP A 83 5.54 9.52 8.68
CA ASP A 83 5.45 9.97 10.06
C ASP A 83 5.80 11.47 10.16
N ASN A 84 4.79 12.25 10.50
CA ASN A 84 4.89 13.69 10.77
C ASN A 84 4.57 14.00 12.24
N SER A 85 4.58 13.01 13.14
CA SER A 85 4.13 13.14 14.53
C SER A 85 4.86 14.20 15.35
N ARG A 86 6.08 14.57 14.92
CA ARG A 86 6.91 15.59 15.57
C ARG A 86 6.69 16.99 15.02
N HIS A 87 6.01 17.15 13.88
CA HIS A 87 5.73 18.42 13.21
C HIS A 87 6.95 19.36 13.10
N THR A 88 8.16 18.83 12.90
CA THR A 88 9.41 19.61 12.85
C THR A 88 9.73 20.15 11.44
N GLY A 89 8.79 20.02 10.50
CA GLY A 89 9.04 20.28 9.07
C GLY A 89 9.75 19.13 8.34
N GLN A 90 10.07 18.03 9.05
CA GLN A 90 10.62 16.81 8.48
C GLN A 90 9.61 15.67 8.62
N VAL A 91 9.35 14.96 7.52
CA VAL A 91 8.52 13.75 7.49
C VAL A 91 9.42 12.53 7.33
N TYR A 92 9.31 11.56 8.24
CA TYR A 92 10.04 10.29 8.15
C TYR A 92 9.25 9.26 7.35
N ILE A 93 9.94 8.46 6.53
CA ILE A 93 9.31 7.41 5.73
C ILE A 93 9.86 6.06 6.18
N TYR A 94 8.96 5.16 6.59
CA TYR A 94 9.29 3.79 7.00
C TYR A 94 8.63 2.78 6.06
N LEU A 95 9.38 1.77 5.62
CA LEU A 95 8.87 0.64 4.87
C LEU A 95 8.94 -0.61 5.76
N ALA A 96 7.79 -1.23 6.01
CA ALA A 96 7.69 -2.53 6.67
C ALA A 96 7.07 -3.54 5.71
N THR A 97 7.64 -4.75 5.67
CA THR A 97 7.12 -5.87 4.89
C THR A 97 6.99 -7.11 5.77
N GLU A 98 5.90 -7.85 5.60
CA GLU A 98 5.64 -9.11 6.27
C GLU A 98 5.32 -10.18 5.22
N ILE A 99 6.09 -11.27 5.22
CA ILE A 99 5.94 -12.36 4.25
C ILE A 99 5.20 -13.52 4.92
N SER A 100 4.18 -14.03 4.24
CA SER A 100 3.42 -15.21 4.67
C SER A 100 3.33 -16.23 3.56
N TYR A 101 3.44 -17.51 3.91
CA TYR A 101 3.26 -18.62 2.97
C TYR A 101 1.78 -18.83 2.66
N VAL A 102 1.46 -19.09 1.40
CA VAL A 102 0.09 -19.38 0.95
C VAL A 102 0.06 -20.74 0.28
N ASN A 103 -0.71 -21.67 0.85
CA ASN A 103 -0.80 -23.07 0.41
C ASN A 103 -1.28 -23.26 -1.04
N LEU A 104 -1.93 -22.25 -1.64
CA LEU A 104 -2.50 -22.32 -2.98
C LEU A 104 -2.09 -21.10 -3.80
N CYS A 105 -1.34 -21.35 -4.88
CA CYS A 105 -1.05 -20.41 -5.95
C CYS A 105 -2.30 -20.15 -6.83
N ASN A 106 -3.42 -19.70 -6.25
CA ASN A 106 -4.64 -19.28 -6.95
C ASN A 106 -5.17 -20.21 -8.08
N GLY A 107 -4.81 -21.49 -8.07
CA GLY A 107 -5.28 -22.50 -9.04
C GLY A 107 -4.81 -22.30 -10.50
N ARG A 108 -3.95 -21.32 -10.81
CA ARG A 108 -3.41 -21.19 -12.18
C ARG A 108 -2.23 -22.14 -12.33
N VAL A 109 -2.40 -23.15 -13.18
CA VAL A 109 -1.30 -23.99 -13.67
C VAL A 109 -0.34 -23.07 -14.43
N LEU A 110 0.87 -22.90 -13.90
CA LEU A 110 1.95 -22.27 -14.63
C LEU A 110 2.44 -23.34 -15.63
N GLN A 111 1.91 -23.32 -16.85
CA GLN A 111 2.54 -24.09 -17.94
C GLN A 111 3.89 -23.43 -18.20
N GLY A 112 4.97 -24.16 -17.91
CA GLY A 112 6.29 -23.80 -18.43
C GLY A 112 6.29 -23.95 -19.95
N GLU A 113 6.90 -22.99 -20.64
CA GLU A 113 7.27 -23.14 -22.06
C GLU A 113 8.37 -24.18 -22.25
#